data_AF-A0A2I1C3R5-F1
#
_entry.id   AF-A0A2I1C3R5-F1
#
_cell.length_a   1.000
_cell.length_b   1.000
_cell.length_c   1.000
_cell.angle_alpha   90.00
_cell.angle_beta   90.00
_cell.angle_gamma   90.00
#
_symmetry.space_group_name_H-M   'P 1'
#
loop_
_entity.id
_entity.type
_entity.pdbx_description
1 polymer ?
#
loop_
_entity_poly.entity_id
_entity_poly.type
_entity_poly.pdbx_seq_one_letter_code
_entity_poly.pdbx_strand_id
1 'polypeptide(L)'
;MASTAPMTSSVPSLATLGLLAVYTLIIYMFGNVVYNLWFHPFRQYPGSKFDAATRLPYTFRLLRGSITPRTKELHDKYGHVVRIAPNVLSYTCGEAWNGKPLAKDCTDHLKLSLIE
;
A
#
# COMPACT_ATOMS: atom_id res chain seq x y z
N MET A 1 55.80 -28.19 4.54
CA MET A 1 55.24 -27.51 5.72
C MET A 1 53.98 -26.79 5.27
N ALA A 2 52.81 -27.41 5.43
CA ALA A 2 51.54 -26.79 5.05
C ALA A 2 51.02 -25.96 6.25
N SER A 3 50.92 -24.65 6.06
CA SER A 3 50.41 -23.71 7.06
C SER A 3 48.89 -23.82 7.15
N THR A 4 48.39 -24.47 8.20
CA THR A 4 46.96 -24.47 8.55
C THR A 4 46.63 -23.16 9.26
N ALA A 5 46.21 -22.14 8.52
CA ALA A 5 45.57 -20.98 9.13
C ALA A 5 44.22 -21.42 9.74
N PRO A 6 43.90 -21.08 11.00
CA PRO A 6 42.60 -21.40 11.56
C PRO A 6 41.54 -20.58 10.82
N MET A 7 40.57 -21.25 10.22
CA MET A 7 39.35 -20.62 9.74
C MET A 7 38.58 -20.10 10.96
N THR A 8 38.79 -18.85 11.35
CA THR A 8 37.99 -18.21 12.39
C THR A 8 36.62 -17.91 11.83
N SER A 9 35.66 -18.83 12.00
CA SER A 9 34.25 -18.55 11.77
C SER A 9 33.79 -17.53 12.82
N SER A 10 33.86 -16.23 12.49
CA SER A 10 33.31 -15.18 13.34
C SER A 10 31.80 -15.33 13.36
N VAL A 11 31.26 -15.96 14.39
CA VAL A 11 29.81 -15.98 14.61
C VAL A 11 29.34 -14.54 14.81
N PRO A 12 28.32 -14.08 14.06
CA PRO A 12 27.82 -12.73 14.21
C PRO A 12 27.27 -12.56 15.64
N SER A 13 27.68 -11.50 16.33
CA SER A 13 27.17 -11.19 17.66
C SER A 13 25.68 -10.85 17.60
N LEU A 14 24.96 -11.03 18.72
CA LEU A 14 23.54 -10.71 18.82
C LEU A 14 23.21 -9.27 18.38
N ALA A 15 24.12 -8.33 18.65
CA ALA A 15 24.01 -6.94 18.22
C ALA A 15 24.09 -6.81 16.68
N THR A 16 25.01 -7.51 16.03
CA THR A 16 25.11 -7.49 14.56
C THR A 16 23.89 -8.11 13.88
N LEU A 17 23.33 -9.18 14.44
CA LEU A 17 22.08 -9.77 13.96
C LEU A 17 20.89 -8.81 14.14
N GLY A 18 20.81 -8.12 15.29
CA GLY A 18 19.78 -7.12 15.54
C GLY A 18 19.83 -5.96 14.55
N LEU A 19 21.03 -5.43 14.25
CA LEU A 19 21.19 -4.35 13.28
C LEU A 19 20.82 -4.79 11.85
N LEU A 20 21.21 -5.99 11.44
CA LEU A 20 20.82 -6.55 10.14
C LEU A 20 19.31 -6.75 10.03
N ALA A 21 18.65 -7.21 11.09
CA ALA A 21 17.20 -7.37 11.11
C ALA A 21 16.47 -6.01 10.96
N VAL A 22 16.93 -4.98 11.66
CA VAL A 22 16.38 -3.63 11.52
C VAL A 22 16.61 -3.08 10.11
N TYR A 23 17.83 -3.24 9.58
CA TYR A 23 18.18 -2.78 8.22
C TYR A 23 17.31 -3.44 7.14
N THR A 24 17.16 -4.76 7.21
CA THR A 24 16.32 -5.51 6.27
C THR A 24 14.84 -5.14 6.39
N LEU A 25 14.33 -4.92 7.62
CA LEU A 25 12.96 -4.45 7.84
C LEU A 25 12.72 -3.07 7.20
N ILE A 26 13.67 -2.14 7.38
CA ILE A 26 13.59 -0.79 6.80
C ILE A 26 13.53 -0.89 5.27
N ILE A 27 14.45 -1.63 4.64
CA ILE A 27 14.47 -1.82 3.19
C ILE A 27 13.16 -2.45 2.70
N TYR A 28 12.66 -3.47 3.41
CA TYR A 28 11.40 -4.12 3.06
C TYR A 28 10.22 -3.14 3.12
N MET A 29 10.14 -2.30 4.14
CA MET A 29 9.07 -1.28 4.25
C MET A 29 9.16 -0.25 3.13
N PHE A 30 10.36 0.30 2.87
CA PHE A 30 10.56 1.27 1.80
C PHE A 30 10.28 0.67 0.41
N GLY A 31 10.76 -0.55 0.15
CA GLY A 31 10.50 -1.28 -1.09
C GLY A 31 9.01 -1.48 -1.33
N ASN A 32 8.25 -1.87 -0.31
CA ASN A 32 6.80 -2.01 -0.41
C ASN A 32 6.10 -0.67 -0.70
N VAL A 33 6.51 0.42 -0.06
CA VAL A 33 5.92 1.75 -0.32
C VAL A 33 6.14 2.18 -1.77
N VAL A 34 7.38 2.03 -2.27
CA VAL A 34 7.72 2.37 -3.65
C VAL A 34 6.93 1.49 -4.63
N TYR A 35 6.88 0.18 -4.37
CA TYR A 35 6.11 -0.77 -5.18
C TYR A 35 4.62 -0.40 -5.22
N ASN A 36 4.03 -0.10 -4.06
CA ASN A 36 2.60 0.22 -3.91
C ASN A 36 2.18 1.51 -4.62
N LEU A 37 3.09 2.49 -4.73
CA LEU A 37 2.86 3.74 -5.45
C LEU A 37 3.06 3.59 -6.96
N TRP A 38 4.12 2.90 -7.39
CA TRP A 38 4.58 2.97 -8.78
C TRP A 38 4.17 1.79 -9.63
N PHE A 39 4.32 0.58 -9.10
CA PHE A 39 4.20 -0.68 -9.83
C PHE A 39 2.89 -1.43 -9.53
N HIS A 40 2.13 -0.98 -8.53
CA HIS A 40 0.90 -1.64 -8.15
C HIS A 40 -0.19 -1.48 -9.22
N PRO A 41 -0.89 -2.55 -9.63
CA PRO A 41 -1.93 -2.50 -10.66
C PRO A 41 -3.06 -1.53 -10.32
N PHE A 42 -3.32 -1.30 -9.03
CA PHE A 42 -4.33 -0.34 -8.56
C PHE A 42 -3.88 1.11 -8.50
N ARG A 43 -2.74 1.46 -9.12
CA ARG A 43 -2.30 2.86 -9.29
C ARG A 43 -3.27 3.68 -10.13
N GLN A 44 -3.97 3.06 -11.06
CA GLN A 44 -4.94 3.72 -11.95
C GLN A 44 -6.16 4.31 -11.20
N TYR A 45 -6.43 3.83 -9.98
CA TYR A 45 -7.56 4.30 -9.20
C TYR A 45 -7.18 5.54 -8.39
N PRO A 46 -7.98 6.62 -8.46
CA PRO A 46 -7.70 7.85 -7.76
C PRO A 46 -7.84 7.63 -6.24
N GLY A 47 -7.01 8.34 -5.48
CA GLY A 47 -6.99 8.24 -4.03
C GLY A 47 -5.88 9.09 -3.40
N SER A 48 -5.89 9.14 -2.07
CA SER A 48 -4.84 9.82 -1.32
C SER A 48 -3.50 9.08 -1.47
N LYS A 49 -2.44 9.79 -1.85
CA LYS A 49 -1.09 9.21 -2.02
C LYS A 49 -0.59 8.53 -0.73
N PHE A 50 -0.93 9.08 0.44
CA PHE A 50 -0.58 8.48 1.73
C PHE A 50 -1.29 7.15 1.96
N ASP A 51 -2.53 7.04 1.50
CA ASP A 51 -3.36 5.85 1.66
C ASP A 51 -2.97 4.77 0.63
N ALA A 52 -2.46 5.20 -0.54
CA ALA A 52 -1.87 4.30 -1.53
C ALA A 52 -0.47 3.79 -1.12
N ALA A 53 0.30 4.56 -0.35
CA ALA A 53 1.66 4.22 0.06
C ALA A 53 1.72 3.11 1.10
N THR A 54 0.93 3.23 2.15
CA THR A 54 1.00 2.34 3.30
C THR A 54 -0.38 2.17 3.93
N ARG A 55 -0.57 1.06 4.65
CA ARG A 55 -1.81 0.77 5.38
C ARG A 55 -1.89 1.49 6.72
N LEU A 56 -0.79 2.09 7.19
CA LEU A 56 -0.73 2.82 8.46
C LEU A 56 -1.81 3.89 8.65
N PRO A 57 -2.06 4.84 7.72
CA PRO A 57 -3.08 5.86 7.91
C PRO A 57 -4.49 5.27 7.95
N TYR A 58 -4.73 4.19 7.20
CA TYR A 58 -5.98 3.43 7.28
C TYR A 58 -6.16 2.84 8.69
N THR A 59 -5.17 2.11 9.20
CA THR A 59 -5.23 1.52 10.54
C THR A 59 -5.38 2.58 11.63
N PHE A 60 -4.67 3.69 11.54
CA PHE A 60 -4.79 4.80 12.49
C PHE A 60 -6.20 5.37 12.52
N ARG A 61 -6.81 5.59 11.35
CA ARG A 61 -8.20 6.07 11.27
C ARG A 61 -9.20 5.00 11.69
N LEU A 62 -8.91 3.72 11.49
CA LEU A 62 -9.73 2.61 11.97
C LEU A 62 -9.81 2.65 13.49
N LEU A 63 -8.65 2.75 14.15
CA LEU A 63 -8.56 2.83 15.61
C LEU A 63 -9.23 4.10 16.16
N ARG A 64 -9.17 5.21 15.43
CA ARG A 64 -9.84 6.46 15.78
C ARG A 64 -11.35 6.47 15.46
N GLY A 65 -11.85 5.49 14.72
CA GLY A 65 -13.24 5.45 14.25
C GLY A 65 -13.58 6.49 13.17
N SER A 66 -12.58 7.09 12.50
CA SER A 66 -12.77 8.16 11.52
C SER A 66 -12.64 7.72 10.06
N ILE A 67 -12.70 6.42 9.78
CA ILE A 67 -12.66 5.89 8.41
C ILE A 67 -13.87 6.32 7.60
N THR A 68 -15.09 6.12 8.11
CA THR A 68 -16.32 6.42 7.37
C THR A 68 -16.38 7.86 6.86
N PRO A 69 -16.18 8.91 7.69
CA PRO A 69 -16.20 10.28 7.19
C PRO A 69 -15.07 10.55 6.19
N ARG A 70 -13.89 9.94 6.38
CA ARG A 70 -12.77 10.08 5.44
C ARG A 70 -13.05 9.42 4.10
N THR A 71 -13.61 8.22 4.10
CA THR A 71 -13.99 7.49 2.88
C THR A 71 -15.07 8.27 2.12
N LYS A 72 -16.04 8.85 2.83
CA LYS A 72 -17.02 9.78 2.23
C LYS A 72 -16.33 10.97 1.56
N GLU A 73 -15.42 11.65 2.25
CA GLU A 73 -14.68 12.80 1.69
C GLU A 73 -13.89 12.41 0.43
N LEU A 74 -13.29 11.21 0.42
CA LEU A 74 -12.60 10.70 -0.76
C LEU A 74 -13.56 10.47 -1.92
N HIS A 75 -14.74 9.89 -1.68
CA HIS A 75 -15.77 9.71 -2.70
C HIS A 75 -16.35 11.03 -3.19
N ASP A 76 -16.55 12.00 -2.31
CA ASP A 76 -17.01 13.34 -2.68
C ASP A 76 -15.97 14.05 -3.57
N LYS A 77 -14.67 13.75 -3.41
CA LYS A 77 -13.58 14.37 -4.18
C LYS A 77 -13.23 13.64 -5.48
N TYR A 78 -13.19 12.31 -5.46
CA TYR A 78 -12.66 11.49 -6.55
C TYR A 78 -13.74 10.66 -7.28
N GLY A 79 -14.98 10.65 -6.76
CA GLY A 79 -16.12 9.97 -7.38
C GLY A 79 -16.41 8.59 -6.80
N HIS A 80 -17.07 7.75 -7.61
CA HIS A 80 -17.67 6.50 -7.13
C HIS A 80 -16.70 5.38 -6.74
N VAL A 81 -15.44 5.46 -7.22
CA VAL A 81 -14.41 4.44 -6.98
C VAL A 81 -13.14 5.11 -6.47
N VAL A 82 -12.75 4.79 -5.24
CA VAL A 82 -11.57 5.41 -4.60
C VAL A 82 -10.71 4.39 -3.90
N ARG A 83 -9.39 4.63 -3.91
CA ARG A 83 -8.41 3.82 -3.19
C ARG A 83 -8.26 4.33 -1.75
N ILE A 84 -8.61 3.48 -0.78
CA ILE A 84 -8.57 3.79 0.66
C ILE A 84 -7.39 3.13 1.39
N ALA A 85 -6.77 2.11 0.78
CA ALA A 85 -5.52 1.49 1.24
C ALA A 85 -4.75 0.90 0.03
N PRO A 86 -3.50 0.45 0.18
CA PRO A 86 -2.71 -0.06 -0.95
C PRO A 86 -3.42 -1.19 -1.72
N ASN A 87 -4.10 -2.06 -0.98
CA ASN A 87 -4.80 -3.24 -1.48
C ASN A 87 -6.33 -3.18 -1.28
N VAL A 88 -6.89 -1.99 -1.01
CA VAL A 88 -8.33 -1.83 -0.73
C VAL A 88 -8.92 -0.67 -1.52
N LEU A 89 -9.99 -0.99 -2.25
CA LEU A 89 -10.82 -0.05 -2.99
C LEU A 89 -12.19 0.06 -2.30
N SER A 90 -12.76 1.25 -2.34
CA SER A 90 -14.12 1.52 -1.88
C SER A 90 -14.98 1.91 -3.09
N TYR A 91 -16.22 1.40 -3.11
CA TYR A 91 -17.17 1.58 -4.19
C TYR A 91 -18.50 2.06 -3.60
N THR A 92 -19.15 3.03 -4.24
CA THR A 92 -20.51 3.48 -3.86
C THR A 92 -21.61 2.86 -4.73
N CYS A 93 -21.24 2.13 -5.78
CA CYS A 93 -22.17 1.58 -6.76
C CYS A 93 -22.70 0.21 -6.31
N GLY A 94 -24.03 0.04 -6.31
CA GLY A 94 -24.67 -1.21 -5.85
C GLY A 94 -24.32 -2.44 -6.70
N GLU A 95 -23.90 -2.25 -7.94
CA GLU A 95 -23.53 -3.33 -8.87
C GLU A 95 -22.24 -4.05 -8.48
N ALA A 96 -21.35 -3.37 -7.74
CA ALA A 96 -20.09 -3.94 -7.26
C ALA A 96 -20.32 -5.17 -6.36
N TRP A 97 -21.49 -5.27 -5.70
CA TRP A 97 -21.83 -6.37 -4.81
C TRP A 97 -22.40 -7.61 -5.53
N ASN A 98 -22.96 -7.43 -6.72
CA ASN A 98 -23.73 -8.47 -7.41
C ASN A 98 -22.89 -9.29 -8.42
N GLY A 99 -21.56 -9.13 -8.40
CA GLY A 99 -20.66 -9.77 -9.36
C GLY A 99 -20.87 -9.32 -10.82
N LYS A 100 -21.66 -8.27 -11.03
CA LYS A 100 -21.89 -7.70 -12.35
C LYS A 100 -20.72 -6.78 -12.72
N PRO A 101 -20.40 -6.64 -14.01
CA PRO A 101 -19.51 -5.59 -14.46
C PRO A 101 -20.01 -4.24 -13.94
N LEU A 102 -19.10 -3.39 -13.45
CA LEU A 102 -19.44 -2.04 -13.01
C LEU A 102 -20.10 -1.28 -14.17
N ALA A 103 -21.21 -0.59 -13.90
CA ALA A 103 -21.78 0.29 -14.91
C ALA A 103 -20.78 1.38 -15.29
N LYS A 104 -20.93 1.86 -16.53
CA LYS A 104 -19.99 2.79 -17.14
C LYS A 104 -19.94 4.11 -16.36
N ASP A 105 -21.09 4.61 -15.92
CA ASP A 105 -21.22 5.78 -15.04
C ASP A 105 -20.36 5.69 -13.76
N CYS A 106 -20.24 4.50 -13.15
CA CYS A 106 -19.38 4.29 -11.99
C CYS A 106 -17.88 4.36 -12.29
N THR A 107 -17.48 4.12 -13.55
CA THR A 107 -16.07 4.09 -13.98
C THR A 107 -15.70 5.21 -14.95
N ASP A 108 -16.66 6.03 -15.38
CA ASP A 108 -16.41 7.09 -16.36
C ASP A 108 -15.50 8.18 -15.77
N HIS A 109 -15.61 8.46 -14.47
CA HIS A 109 -14.69 9.35 -13.74
C HIS A 109 -13.24 8.84 -13.69
N LEU A 110 -13.02 7.51 -13.75
CA LEU A 110 -11.67 6.92 -13.80
C LEU A 110 -10.98 7.17 -15.15
N LYS A 111 -11.74 7.25 -16.25
CA LYS A 111 -11.17 7.54 -17.57
C LYS A 111 -10.72 8.99 -17.67
N LEU A 112 -11.47 9.92 -17.08
CA LEU A 112 -11.10 11.34 -17.02
C LEU A 112 -9.78 11.57 -16.27
N SER A 113 -9.50 10.82 -15.19
CA SER A 113 -8.23 10.95 -14.45
C SER A 113 -7.04 10.19 -15.06
N LEU A 114 -7.24 9.45 -16.16
CA LEU A 114 -6.18 8.72 -16.87
C LEU A 114 -5.73 9.43 -18.15
N ILE A 115 -6.39 10.53 -18.54
CA ILE A 115 -6.11 11.30 -19.75
C ILE A 115 -5.48 12.67 -19.40
N GLU A 116 -5.34 12.99 -18.11
CA GLU A 116 -4.57 14.14 -17.58
C GLU A 116 -3.25 13.70 -16.92
#